data_AF-A0A1V5E4K5-F1
#
_entry.id   AF-A0A1V5E4K5-F1
#
_cell.length_a   1.000
_cell.length_b   1.000
_cell.length_c   1.000
_cell.angle_alpha   90.00
_cell.angle_beta   90.00
_cell.angle_gamma   90.00
#
_symmetry.space_group_name_H-M   'P 1'
#
loop_
_entity.id
_entity.type
_entity.pdbx_description
1 polymer ?
#
loop_
_entity_poly.entity_id
_entity_poly.type
_entity_poly.pdbx_seq_one_letter_code
_entity_poly.pdbx_strand_id
1 'polypeptide(L)'
;MKKSESYSACKRTGIFFVCLFSLLLFASNAFADLYSFNLIYANEELNGGAMDNYATVTVDRTAEDQATITFKSLNDYRLQNRLGVQVNAFVFGVSNLTDGEFVNQKNFSNFGDFNVSFNKIGKTTEPFSFVLTKKSAEVWSSAVDVLEINDWGYLAVAHIVPQQGDSGYAAGDGSVVPLPGAVWLLGSGLVGLAAFRRRRAA
;
A
#
# COMPACT_ATOMS: atom_id res chain seq x y z
N MET A 1 -36.45 -49.99 38.72
CA MET A 1 -36.14 -48.55 38.63
C MET A 1 -34.84 -48.36 37.85
N LYS A 2 -34.87 -47.73 36.68
CA LYS A 2 -33.69 -47.22 35.96
C LYS A 2 -34.05 -45.82 35.46
N LYS A 3 -33.42 -44.78 36.03
CA LYS A 3 -33.53 -43.40 35.57
C LYS A 3 -32.42 -43.16 34.55
N SER A 4 -32.78 -42.78 33.32
CA SER A 4 -31.84 -42.44 32.26
C SER A 4 -31.45 -40.97 32.37
N GLU A 5 -30.17 -40.70 32.60
CA GLU A 5 -29.56 -39.37 32.46
C GLU A 5 -28.83 -39.33 31.13
N SER A 6 -29.46 -38.75 30.10
CA SER A 6 -28.78 -38.52 28.81
C SER A 6 -29.45 -37.38 28.03
N TYR A 7 -29.52 -36.18 28.61
CA TYR A 7 -30.01 -34.99 27.91
C TYR A 7 -29.32 -33.71 28.41
N SER A 8 -28.01 -33.54 28.22
CA SER A 8 -27.36 -32.26 28.53
C SER A 8 -26.25 -31.84 27.56
N ALA A 9 -25.60 -32.78 26.86
CA ALA A 9 -24.49 -32.44 25.96
C ALA A 9 -24.92 -31.73 24.65
N CYS A 10 -26.17 -31.88 24.20
CA CYS A 10 -26.61 -31.42 22.87
C CYS A 10 -26.86 -29.89 22.75
N LYS A 11 -26.96 -29.14 23.85
CA LYS A 11 -27.35 -27.71 23.80
C LYS A 11 -26.17 -26.73 23.68
N ARG A 12 -24.94 -27.10 24.06
CA ARG A 12 -23.79 -26.17 24.04
C ARG A 12 -23.13 -26.02 22.66
N THR A 13 -23.20 -27.04 21.82
CA THR A 13 -22.61 -27.03 20.47
C THR A 13 -23.35 -26.08 19.52
N GLY A 14 -24.68 -25.95 19.67
CA GLY A 14 -25.50 -25.10 18.80
C GLY A 14 -25.21 -23.59 18.95
N ILE A 15 -25.04 -23.10 20.17
CA ILE A 15 -24.77 -21.67 20.45
C ILE A 15 -23.45 -21.25 19.81
N PHE A 16 -22.45 -22.13 19.84
CA PHE A 16 -21.14 -21.85 19.26
C PHE A 16 -21.20 -21.70 17.75
N PHE A 17 -21.95 -22.57 17.07
CA PHE A 17 -22.18 -22.46 15.62
C PHE A 17 -22.93 -21.19 15.26
N VAL A 18 -23.93 -20.79 16.05
CA VAL A 18 -24.67 -19.53 15.82
C VAL A 18 -23.77 -18.31 15.99
N CYS A 19 -22.92 -18.25 17.02
CA CYS A 19 -21.97 -17.14 17.21
C CYS A 19 -20.87 -17.10 16.14
N LEU A 20 -20.38 -18.26 15.69
CA LEU A 20 -19.39 -18.32 14.61
C LEU A 20 -20.02 -17.90 13.28
N PHE A 21 -21.27 -18.30 13.04
CA PHE A 21 -22.03 -17.91 11.85
C PHE A 21 -22.36 -16.41 11.84
N SER A 22 -22.71 -15.81 12.98
CA SER A 22 -22.92 -14.36 13.03
C SER A 22 -21.62 -13.57 12.87
N LEU A 23 -20.48 -14.03 13.40
CA LEU A 23 -19.18 -13.41 13.13
C LEU A 23 -18.80 -13.46 11.64
N LEU A 24 -19.18 -14.52 10.93
CA LEU A 24 -18.98 -14.62 9.48
C LEU A 24 -19.91 -13.67 8.70
N LEU A 25 -21.12 -13.41 9.19
CA LEU A 25 -22.07 -12.47 8.57
C LEU A 25 -21.72 -10.99 8.80
N PHE A 26 -21.01 -10.68 9.89
CA PHE A 26 -20.60 -9.31 10.24
C PHE A 26 -19.11 -9.03 9.99
N ALA A 27 -18.38 -9.96 9.37
CA ALA A 27 -17.06 -9.67 8.83
C ALA A 27 -17.23 -8.74 7.62
N SER A 28 -17.35 -7.43 7.87
CA SER A 28 -17.23 -6.43 6.82
C SER A 28 -15.87 -6.65 6.14
N ASN A 29 -15.87 -6.71 4.81
CA ASN A 29 -14.66 -6.84 4.01
C ASN A 29 -13.73 -5.67 4.39
N ALA A 30 -12.69 -5.95 5.15
CA ALA A 30 -11.56 -5.05 5.26
C ALA A 30 -10.86 -5.10 3.90
N PHE A 31 -11.27 -4.25 2.97
CA PHE A 31 -10.57 -4.06 1.71
C PHE A 31 -9.30 -3.25 2.00
N ALA A 32 -8.36 -3.82 2.75
CA ALA A 32 -6.98 -3.38 2.68
C ALA A 32 -6.41 -4.02 1.41
N ASP A 33 -6.57 -3.31 0.30
CA ASP A 33 -5.95 -3.68 -0.96
C ASP A 33 -4.64 -2.90 -1.07
N LEU A 34 -3.54 -3.64 -1.06
CA LEU A 34 -2.19 -3.10 -0.97
C LEU A 34 -1.43 -3.42 -2.24
N TYR A 35 -0.83 -2.39 -2.82
CA TYR A 35 0.05 -2.49 -3.97
C TYR A 35 1.36 -1.78 -3.68
N SER A 36 2.51 -2.41 -3.96
CA SER A 36 3.81 -1.80 -3.68
C SER A 36 4.85 -2.15 -4.73
N PHE A 37 5.70 -1.18 -5.04
CA PHE A 37 6.81 -1.30 -5.98
C PHE A 37 7.98 -0.39 -5.56
N ASN A 38 9.16 -0.64 -6.11
CA ASN A 38 10.35 0.16 -5.81
C ASN A 38 10.64 1.17 -6.92
N LEU A 39 11.27 2.28 -6.55
CA LEU A 39 11.92 3.20 -7.49
C LEU A 39 13.31 2.63 -7.78
N ILE A 40 13.50 2.06 -8.98
CA ILE A 40 14.72 1.34 -9.37
C ILE A 40 15.52 2.00 -10.49
N TYR A 41 14.89 2.88 -11.26
CA TYR A 41 15.50 3.55 -12.39
C TYR A 41 16.03 4.92 -11.96
N ALA A 42 17.34 5.14 -12.04
CA ALA A 42 17.98 6.41 -11.69
C ALA A 42 18.25 7.27 -12.93
N ASN A 43 18.21 8.59 -12.79
CA ASN A 43 18.77 9.49 -13.80
C ASN A 43 20.31 9.54 -13.67
N GLU A 44 21.00 10.06 -14.69
CA GLU A 44 22.48 10.12 -14.71
C GLU A 44 23.07 10.88 -13.52
N GLU A 45 22.35 11.84 -12.95
CA GLU A 45 22.77 12.61 -11.78
C GLU A 45 22.80 11.76 -10.49
N LEU A 46 21.89 10.79 -10.35
CA LEU A 46 21.83 9.92 -9.19
C LEU A 46 22.83 8.78 -9.35
N ASN A 47 24.02 8.94 -8.76
CA ASN A 47 25.10 7.95 -8.79
C ASN A 47 25.43 7.43 -10.20
N GLY A 48 25.41 8.31 -11.21
CA GLY A 48 25.73 7.94 -12.59
C GLY A 48 24.64 7.12 -13.29
N GLY A 49 23.40 7.11 -12.79
CA GLY A 49 22.30 6.33 -13.37
C GLY A 49 22.34 4.83 -13.02
N ALA A 50 23.09 4.43 -11.99
CA ALA A 50 23.07 3.06 -11.49
C ALA A 50 21.64 2.63 -11.10
N MET A 51 21.29 1.35 -11.21
CA MET A 51 20.00 0.85 -10.71
C MET A 51 20.18 0.32 -9.29
N ASP A 52 19.29 0.69 -8.37
CA ASP A 52 19.20 0.18 -7.00
C ASP A 52 17.79 0.39 -6.44
N ASN A 53 17.43 -0.23 -5.32
CA ASN A 53 16.19 0.04 -4.61
C ASN A 53 16.28 1.33 -3.80
N TYR A 54 15.96 2.47 -4.41
CA TYR A 54 16.12 3.78 -3.79
C TYR A 54 15.03 4.11 -2.76
N ALA A 55 13.79 3.76 -3.09
CA ALA A 55 12.61 3.94 -2.25
C ALA A 55 11.53 2.92 -2.62
N THR A 56 10.61 2.66 -1.70
CA THR A 56 9.39 1.92 -1.96
C THR A 56 8.21 2.88 -2.01
N VAL A 57 7.34 2.69 -2.99
CA VAL A 57 6.02 3.32 -3.06
C VAL A 57 4.98 2.28 -2.67
N THR A 58 4.14 2.61 -1.71
CA THR A 58 3.01 1.79 -1.28
C THR A 58 1.72 2.53 -1.55
N VAL A 59 0.79 1.84 -2.18
CA VAL A 59 -0.58 2.27 -2.44
C VAL A 59 -1.50 1.41 -1.59
N ASP A 60 -2.17 2.04 -0.64
CA ASP A 60 -3.18 1.41 0.21
C ASP A 60 -4.55 1.97 -0.17
N ARG A 61 -5.36 1.18 -0.87
CA ARG A 61 -6.71 1.61 -1.25
C ARG A 61 -7.64 1.36 -0.06
N THR A 62 -8.00 2.45 0.61
CA THR A 62 -8.83 2.44 1.84
C THR A 62 -10.32 2.52 1.55
N ALA A 63 -10.71 3.00 0.37
CA ALA A 63 -12.08 2.98 -0.15
C ALA A 63 -12.08 2.90 -1.69
N GLU A 64 -13.24 2.69 -2.30
CA GLU A 64 -13.38 2.63 -3.76
C GLU A 64 -12.91 3.90 -4.48
N ASP A 65 -12.97 5.05 -3.80
CA ASP A 65 -12.56 6.37 -4.30
C ASP A 65 -11.39 6.98 -3.53
N GLN A 66 -10.79 6.26 -2.58
CA GLN A 66 -9.70 6.77 -1.73
C GLN A 66 -8.52 5.81 -1.64
N ALA A 67 -7.32 6.38 -1.72
CA ALA A 67 -6.09 5.64 -1.51
C ALA A 67 -5.06 6.50 -0.77
N THR A 68 -4.30 5.87 0.12
CA THR A 68 -3.13 6.46 0.75
C THR A 68 -1.90 6.05 -0.04
N ILE A 69 -1.11 7.03 -0.47
CA ILE A 69 0.18 6.83 -1.12
C ILE A 69 1.27 7.11 -0.10
N THR A 70 2.22 6.17 0.04
CA THR A 70 3.36 6.31 0.95
C THR A 70 4.65 6.06 0.20
N PHE A 71 5.56 7.03 0.27
CA PHE A 71 6.95 6.89 -0.14
C PHE A 71 7.81 6.62 1.09
N LYS A 72 8.67 5.61 0.99
CA LYS A 72 9.64 5.29 2.04
C LYS A 72 11.01 5.09 1.41
N SER A 73 12.00 5.88 1.80
CA SER A 73 13.37 5.62 1.35
C SER A 73 13.88 4.28 1.90
N LEU A 74 14.73 3.62 1.13
CA LEU A 74 15.35 2.35 1.50
C LEU A 74 16.84 2.58 1.81
N ASN A 75 17.45 1.62 2.51
CA ASN A 75 18.89 1.65 2.84
C ASN A 75 19.31 3.00 3.46
N ASP A 76 20.43 3.56 2.97
CA ASP A 76 20.99 4.83 3.41
C ASP A 76 20.52 6.04 2.55
N TYR A 77 19.41 5.88 1.81
CA TYR A 77 18.81 6.93 1.00
C TYR A 77 17.84 7.79 1.81
N ARG A 78 17.61 9.02 1.34
CA ARG A 78 16.61 9.95 1.89
C ARG A 78 15.79 10.57 0.77
N LEU A 79 14.50 10.79 1.04
CA LEU A 79 13.65 11.59 0.16
C LEU A 79 14.03 13.06 0.34
N GLN A 80 13.98 13.85 -0.74
CA GLN A 80 14.24 15.29 -0.66
C GLN A 80 13.51 16.06 -1.74
N ASN A 81 13.09 17.28 -1.42
CA ASN A 81 12.64 18.32 -2.33
C ASN A 81 11.37 17.96 -3.11
N ARG A 82 11.41 17.02 -4.05
CA ARG A 82 10.33 16.75 -5.00
C ARG A 82 10.01 15.26 -5.11
N LEU A 83 8.72 14.97 -5.31
CA LEU A 83 8.23 13.66 -5.75
C LEU A 83 6.96 13.82 -6.59
N GLY A 84 6.64 12.80 -7.36
CA GLY A 84 5.45 12.77 -8.19
C GLY A 84 4.89 11.35 -8.35
N VAL A 85 3.59 11.28 -8.60
CA VAL A 85 2.89 10.06 -8.99
C VAL A 85 1.94 10.35 -10.14
N GLN A 86 1.73 9.36 -10.99
CA GLN A 86 0.78 9.43 -12.08
C GLN A 86 -0.49 8.69 -11.67
N VAL A 87 -1.50 9.47 -11.29
CA VAL A 87 -2.79 8.94 -10.80
C VAL A 87 -3.68 8.61 -11.99
N ASN A 88 -4.31 7.43 -11.96
CA ASN A 88 -5.33 7.01 -12.92
C ASN A 88 -6.68 7.69 -12.64
N ALA A 89 -6.71 9.01 -12.76
CA ALA A 89 -7.89 9.84 -12.62
C ALA A 89 -7.68 11.22 -13.25
N PHE A 90 -8.68 11.72 -13.99
CA PHE A 90 -8.65 13.09 -14.53
C PHE A 90 -8.95 14.16 -13.48
N VAL A 91 -9.86 13.86 -12.54
CA VAL A 91 -10.22 14.77 -11.45
C VAL A 91 -10.03 14.07 -10.11
N PHE A 92 -9.16 14.62 -9.29
CA PHE A 92 -8.84 14.09 -7.96
C PHE A 92 -8.61 15.22 -6.95
N GLY A 93 -8.56 14.86 -5.67
CA GLY A 93 -8.10 15.70 -4.57
C GLY A 93 -6.88 15.08 -3.88
N VAL A 94 -6.07 15.93 -3.26
CA VAL A 94 -4.95 15.54 -2.42
C VAL A 94 -5.18 16.11 -1.02
N SER A 95 -4.98 15.31 0.02
CA SER A 95 -5.15 15.73 1.42
C SER A 95 -4.19 14.97 2.35
N ASN A 96 -4.20 15.31 3.64
CA ASN A 96 -3.42 14.63 4.70
C ASN A 96 -1.93 14.49 4.36
N LEU A 97 -1.38 15.57 3.82
CA LEU A 97 0.02 15.64 3.43
C LEU A 97 0.90 15.71 4.68
N THR A 98 1.90 14.82 4.78
CA THR A 98 2.81 14.80 5.92
C THR A 98 3.82 15.95 5.92
N ASP A 99 4.25 16.39 4.75
CA ASP A 99 5.22 17.49 4.56
C ASP A 99 5.14 18.05 3.13
N GLY A 100 5.80 19.18 2.87
CA GLY A 100 5.91 19.78 1.54
C GLY A 100 4.63 20.47 1.06
N GLU A 101 4.60 20.83 -0.22
CA GLU A 101 3.47 21.53 -0.85
C GLU A 101 3.09 20.84 -2.16
N PHE A 102 1.80 20.70 -2.41
CA PHE A 102 1.29 20.26 -3.71
C PHE A 102 1.55 21.34 -4.77
N VAL A 103 2.12 20.95 -5.90
CA VAL A 103 2.47 21.87 -6.98
C VAL A 103 1.99 21.39 -8.34
N ASN A 104 1.61 22.34 -9.19
CA ASN A 104 1.26 22.10 -10.59
C ASN A 104 2.52 22.06 -11.48
N GLN A 105 3.61 21.45 -11.01
CA GLN A 105 4.82 21.24 -11.79
C GLN A 105 4.93 19.78 -12.13
N LYS A 106 4.91 19.45 -13.42
CA LYS A 106 4.78 18.05 -13.86
C LYS A 106 6.11 17.37 -14.17
N ASN A 107 7.14 18.10 -14.56
CA ASN A 107 8.34 17.49 -15.15
C ASN A 107 9.43 17.09 -14.13
N PHE A 108 9.90 15.84 -14.21
CA PHE A 108 10.96 15.26 -13.37
C PHE A 108 12.12 14.70 -14.21
N SER A 109 12.90 15.60 -14.82
CA SER A 109 14.10 15.21 -15.59
C SER A 109 13.72 14.22 -16.71
N ASN A 110 14.48 13.12 -16.85
CA ASN A 110 14.31 12.09 -17.88
C ASN A 110 13.11 11.15 -17.65
N PHE A 111 12.31 11.37 -16.60
CA PHE A 111 11.15 10.52 -16.25
C PHE A 111 9.80 11.11 -16.70
N GLY A 112 9.82 12.26 -17.35
CA GLY A 112 8.63 12.88 -17.92
C GLY A 112 7.76 13.59 -16.90
N ASP A 113 6.46 13.62 -17.20
CA ASP A 113 5.47 14.39 -16.49
C ASP A 113 4.60 13.52 -15.57
N PHE A 114 4.23 14.07 -14.41
CA PHE A 114 3.35 13.42 -13.42
C PHE A 114 2.21 14.35 -13.03
N ASN A 115 0.98 13.84 -13.00
CA ASN A 115 -0.21 14.66 -12.72
C ASN A 115 -0.37 15.05 -11.24
N VAL A 116 0.27 14.34 -10.30
CA VAL A 116 0.40 14.72 -8.90
C VAL A 116 1.87 14.94 -8.59
N SER A 117 2.20 16.12 -8.06
CA SER A 117 3.58 16.50 -7.76
C SER A 117 3.66 17.33 -6.50
N PHE A 118 4.76 17.17 -5.77
CA PHE A 118 5.03 17.88 -4.54
C PHE A 118 6.42 18.50 -4.59
N ASN A 119 6.60 19.61 -3.88
CA ASN A 119 7.90 20.23 -3.67
C ASN A 119 8.15 20.54 -2.17
N LYS A 120 9.32 21.12 -1.87
CA LYS A 120 9.72 21.56 -0.51
C LYS A 120 9.68 20.44 0.54
N ILE A 121 9.78 19.19 0.12
CA ILE A 121 9.89 18.06 1.04
C ILE A 121 11.24 18.16 1.74
N GLY A 122 11.22 18.16 3.07
CA GLY A 122 12.45 18.12 3.86
C GLY A 122 13.32 16.92 3.49
N LYS A 123 14.63 17.00 3.78
CA LYS A 123 15.48 15.80 3.68
C LYS A 123 15.09 14.86 4.81
N THR A 124 14.34 13.80 4.50
CA THR A 124 13.73 12.92 5.53
C THR A 124 14.00 11.45 5.27
N THR A 125 14.16 10.71 6.38
CA THR A 125 14.13 9.23 6.44
C THR A 125 12.75 8.72 6.83
N GLU A 126 11.87 9.59 7.32
CA GLU A 126 10.49 9.24 7.66
C GLU A 126 9.67 9.07 6.37
N PRO A 127 8.69 8.15 6.37
CA PRO A 127 7.80 8.00 5.23
C PRO A 127 7.06 9.31 4.93
N PHE A 128 6.95 9.63 3.64
CA PHE A 128 6.12 10.70 3.14
C PHE A 128 4.80 10.12 2.67
N SER A 129 3.67 10.65 3.14
CA SER A 129 2.36 10.15 2.75
C SER A 129 1.34 11.24 2.46
N PHE A 130 0.37 10.90 1.62
CA PHE A 130 -0.79 11.71 1.31
C PHE A 130 -1.97 10.83 0.93
N VAL A 131 -3.18 11.39 1.03
CA VAL A 131 -4.42 10.73 0.60
C VAL A 131 -4.87 11.30 -0.73
N LEU A 132 -5.12 10.41 -1.68
CA LEU A 132 -5.79 10.68 -2.95
C LEU A 132 -7.28 10.41 -2.79
N THR A 133 -8.09 11.31 -3.36
CA THR A 133 -9.54 11.11 -3.48
C THR A 133 -9.95 11.29 -4.94
N LYS A 134 -10.45 10.24 -5.58
CA LYS A 134 -11.03 10.31 -6.93
C LYS A 134 -12.35 11.08 -6.86
N LYS A 135 -12.57 12.02 -7.79
CA LYS A 135 -13.80 12.85 -7.82
C LYS A 135 -14.73 12.54 -8.99
N SER A 136 -14.44 11.50 -9.76
CA SER A 136 -15.30 11.01 -10.85
C SER A 136 -16.29 9.95 -10.37
N ALA A 137 -17.30 9.65 -11.19
CA ALA A 137 -18.26 8.57 -10.90
C ALA A 137 -17.63 7.16 -10.98
N GLU A 138 -16.56 7.00 -11.75
CA GLU A 138 -15.81 5.74 -11.82
C GLU A 138 -14.94 5.56 -10.57
N VAL A 139 -14.91 4.34 -10.03
CA VAL A 139 -14.13 3.95 -8.86
C VAL A 139 -12.85 3.20 -9.26
N TRP A 140 -11.89 3.06 -8.36
CA TRP A 140 -10.76 2.14 -8.54
C TRP A 140 -11.17 0.73 -8.13
N SER A 141 -10.97 -0.26 -9.01
CA SER A 141 -11.37 -1.65 -8.74
C SER A 141 -10.37 -2.38 -7.85
N SER A 142 -9.12 -1.90 -7.83
CA SER A 142 -8.02 -2.37 -6.99
C SER A 142 -7.01 -1.26 -6.67
N ALA A 143 -6.05 -1.54 -5.77
CA ALA A 143 -4.96 -0.62 -5.44
C ALA A 143 -3.98 -0.40 -6.61
N VAL A 144 -3.80 -1.40 -7.48
CA VAL A 144 -2.99 -1.22 -8.70
C VAL A 144 -3.63 -0.25 -9.67
N ASP A 145 -4.96 -0.13 -9.67
CA ASP A 145 -5.69 0.79 -10.56
C ASP A 145 -5.60 2.26 -10.13
N VAL A 146 -5.06 2.54 -8.94
CA VAL A 146 -4.96 3.92 -8.42
C VAL A 146 -3.94 4.73 -9.23
N LEU A 147 -2.86 4.10 -9.67
CA LEU A 147 -1.81 4.70 -10.46
C LEU A 147 -1.82 4.14 -11.88
N GLU A 148 -1.39 4.95 -12.84
CA GLU A 148 -1.21 4.53 -14.24
C GLU A 148 0.18 4.92 -14.72
N ILE A 149 0.69 4.21 -15.73
CA ILE A 149 1.98 4.52 -16.33
C ILE A 149 1.87 5.84 -17.10
N ASN A 150 2.80 6.77 -16.86
CA ASN A 150 2.89 7.99 -17.65
C ASN A 150 3.44 7.73 -19.06
N ASP A 151 3.48 8.76 -19.92
CA ASP A 151 3.96 8.65 -21.30
C ASP A 151 5.42 8.13 -21.43
N TRP A 152 6.16 8.10 -20.33
CA TRP A 152 7.57 7.70 -20.25
C TRP A 152 7.79 6.32 -19.63
N GLY A 153 6.72 5.62 -19.20
CA GLY A 153 6.83 4.26 -18.67
C GLY A 153 6.86 4.16 -17.13
N TYR A 154 6.56 5.24 -16.40
CA TYR A 154 6.72 5.28 -14.94
C TYR A 154 5.43 5.63 -14.18
N LEU A 155 5.24 5.04 -13.01
CA LEU A 155 4.13 5.29 -12.08
C LEU A 155 4.43 6.39 -11.08
N ALA A 156 5.69 6.47 -10.63
CA ALA A 156 6.13 7.37 -9.58
C ALA A 156 7.60 7.74 -9.73
N VAL A 157 7.94 8.89 -9.14
CA VAL A 157 9.29 9.45 -9.14
C VAL A 157 9.55 10.17 -7.83
N ALA A 158 10.79 10.15 -7.35
CA ALA A 158 11.23 10.94 -6.20
C ALA A 158 12.66 11.44 -6.40
N HIS A 159 12.97 12.61 -5.83
CA HIS A 159 14.34 13.07 -5.71
C HIS A 159 14.98 12.46 -4.45
N ILE A 160 16.10 11.79 -4.68
CA ILE A 160 16.79 10.91 -3.75
C ILE A 160 18.15 11.49 -3.42
N VAL A 161 18.50 11.46 -2.13
CA VAL A 161 19.81 11.83 -1.64
C VAL A 161 20.46 10.63 -0.97
N PRO A 162 21.55 10.09 -1.53
CA PRO A 162 22.31 9.04 -0.85
C PRO A 162 23.09 9.60 0.35
N GLN A 163 23.56 8.72 1.23
CA GLN A 163 24.52 9.09 2.26
C GLN A 163 25.88 9.50 1.67
N GLN A 164 26.27 8.87 0.57
CA GLN A 164 27.50 9.13 -0.18
C GLN A 164 27.19 9.12 -1.68
N GLY A 165 27.78 10.06 -2.43
CA GLY A 165 27.54 10.21 -3.87
C GLY A 165 26.60 11.36 -4.19
N ASP A 166 26.13 11.39 -5.43
CA ASP A 166 25.38 12.49 -6.01
C ASP A 166 23.87 12.26 -5.88
N SER A 167 23.12 13.33 -5.62
CA SER A 167 21.66 13.30 -5.56
C SER A 167 21.05 13.40 -6.96
N GLY A 168 19.90 12.79 -7.15
CA GLY A 168 19.14 12.89 -8.40
C GLY A 168 17.78 12.24 -8.28
N TYR A 169 17.16 11.88 -9.39
CA TYR A 169 15.81 11.32 -9.42
C TYR A 169 15.85 9.81 -9.59
N ALA A 170 14.94 9.12 -8.89
CA ALA A 170 14.65 7.71 -9.10
C ALA A 170 13.16 7.52 -9.44
N ALA A 171 12.85 6.61 -10.35
CA ALA A 171 11.49 6.29 -10.79
C ALA A 171 11.21 4.78 -10.74
N GLY A 172 9.93 4.43 -10.71
CA GLY A 172 9.44 3.05 -10.71
C GLY A 172 8.31 2.85 -11.72
N ASP A 173 8.30 1.68 -12.36
CA ASP A 173 7.37 1.28 -13.42
C ASP A 173 6.18 0.44 -12.92
N GLY A 174 6.17 0.09 -11.63
CA GLY A 174 5.17 -0.82 -11.08
C GLY A 174 5.50 -2.30 -11.20
N SER A 175 6.74 -2.67 -11.51
CA SER A 175 7.21 -4.03 -11.33
C SER A 175 6.95 -4.47 -9.88
N VAL A 176 5.95 -5.34 -9.73
CA VAL A 176 5.37 -5.68 -8.43
C VAL A 176 6.41 -6.44 -7.61
N VAL A 177 6.62 -6.03 -6.36
CA VAL A 177 7.34 -6.85 -5.40
C VAL A 177 6.38 -7.94 -4.92
N PRO A 178 6.64 -9.24 -5.18
CA PRO A 178 5.73 -10.30 -4.74
C PRO A 178 5.56 -10.25 -3.22
N LEU A 179 4.35 -10.00 -2.75
CA LEU A 179 4.05 -10.20 -1.33
C LEU A 179 4.32 -11.67 -1.01
N PRO A 180 5.14 -11.99 0.01
CA PRO A 180 5.41 -13.37 0.35
C PRO A 180 4.08 -14.07 0.63
N GLY A 181 3.75 -15.11 -0.14
CA GLY A 181 2.56 -15.94 0.12
C GLY A 181 2.49 -16.48 1.55
N ALA A 182 3.63 -16.46 2.26
CA ALA A 182 3.76 -16.67 3.69
C ALA A 182 2.83 -15.79 4.55
N VAL A 183 2.48 -14.57 4.15
CA VAL A 183 1.55 -13.73 4.94
C VAL A 183 0.13 -14.32 4.93
N TRP A 184 -0.33 -14.76 3.76
CA TRP A 184 -1.61 -15.45 3.62
C TRP A 184 -1.62 -16.82 4.31
N LEU A 185 -0.49 -17.55 4.23
CA LEU A 185 -0.32 -18.82 4.93
C LEU A 185 -0.25 -18.66 6.46
N LEU A 186 0.40 -17.61 6.95
CA LEU A 186 0.47 -17.33 8.39
C LEU A 186 -0.90 -16.92 8.92
N GLY A 187 -1.62 -16.04 8.20
CA GLY A 187 -2.98 -15.63 8.54
C GLY A 187 -3.95 -16.82 8.59
N SER A 188 -3.99 -17.63 7.53
CA SER A 188 -4.84 -18.83 7.49
C SER A 188 -4.41 -19.90 8.49
N GLY A 189 -3.09 -20.08 8.70
CA GLY A 189 -2.53 -21.01 9.67
C GLY A 189 -2.89 -20.68 11.11
N LEU A 190 -2.82 -19.41 11.52
CA LEU A 190 -3.21 -18.97 12.86
C LEU A 190 -4.71 -19.16 13.12
N VAL A 191 -5.56 -18.86 12.14
CA VAL A 191 -7.01 -19.11 12.24
C VAL A 191 -7.28 -20.60 12.39
N GLY A 192 -6.62 -21.45 11.60
CA GLY A 192 -6.72 -22.91 11.73
C GLY A 192 -6.28 -23.41 13.11
N LEU A 193 -5.17 -22.88 13.64
CA LEU A 193 -4.62 -23.28 14.93
C LEU A 193 -5.53 -22.87 16.11
N ALA A 194 -6.10 -21.66 16.05
CA ALA A 194 -7.06 -21.18 17.04
C ALA A 194 -8.32 -22.05 17.06
N ALA A 195 -8.83 -22.44 15.88
CA ALA A 195 -9.96 -23.35 15.76
C ALA A 195 -9.64 -24.75 16.33
N PHE A 196 -8.43 -25.26 16.09
CA PHE A 196 -8.00 -26.57 16.59
C PHE A 196 -7.87 -26.61 18.12
N ARG A 197 -7.24 -25.59 18.73
CA ARG A 197 -7.10 -25.52 20.20
C ARG A 197 -8.45 -25.48 20.91
N ARG A 198 -9.45 -24.82 20.30
CA ARG A 198 -10.78 -24.69 20.88
C ARG A 198 -11.58 -26.00 20.89
N ARG A 199 -11.29 -26.94 19.99
CA ARG A 199 -11.88 -28.29 20.00
C ARG A 199 -11.30 -29.22 21.07
N ARG A 200 -10.10 -28.96 21.58
CA ARG A 200 -9.45 -29.82 22.60
C ARG A 200 -9.76 -29.41 24.04
N ALA A 201 -10.17 -28.17 24.26
CA ALA A 201 -10.53 -27.65 25.57
C ALA A 201 -12.03 -27.79 25.90
N ALA A 202 -12.83 -28.26 24.94
CA ALA A 202 -14.26 -28.56 25.07
C ALA A 202 -14.48 -30.07 25.02
#